data_AF-A0A812MKS7-F1
#
_entry.id   AF-A0A812MKS7-F1
#
_cell.length_a   1.000
_cell.length_b   1.000
_cell.length_c   1.000
_cell.angle_alpha   90.00
_cell.angle_beta   90.00
_cell.angle_gamma   90.00
#
_symmetry.space_group_name_H-M   'P 1'
#
loop_
_entity.id
_entity.type
_entity.pdbx_description
1 polymer ?
#
loop_
_entity_poly.entity_id
_entity_poly.type
_entity_poly.pdbx_seq_one_letter_code
_entity_poly.pdbx_strand_id
1 'polypeptide(L)'
;MALPQLPLRGGWLMSSLILLLVVVCSMESGLYMWKAFMASQASQGRIPMSTYEDLGREAWGPVGQILTAVVTNIFLFGVYSAYAVLIGMQLENISHQALDKRFWIPILYPVFVCLALTRDLSSLSRLVPLGFLAACGLAAVIIGKSILDAHHWQAWDQEQRRDLHSAWPEESWMSLGIVLATCIGAVTYQPMVPAILQDMKQPEQFPRAMFAAIATCGSLYLTVMLCGYYGYGTFISQDIVQSMTYSPANFNEAFSDQKVWEWTGEKSLWVPALVSSLVLVNIVLSSLALTRSHTLSGMPIIMMAIFYSVQDFKSFGDRVKAGSCANRVMRVSLVSIAIVTAMCVPQFTLVFGFFCAVAAPAVSLAFPLLFSGGLCGFIVWAAVKLFVEGLQGLSAGIRVKLSGGSATCNMCRLV
;
A
#
# COMPACT_ATOMS: atom_id res chain seq x y z
N MET A 1 -0.03 -8.97 -5.46
CA MET A 1 -0.71 -8.89 -6.77
C MET A 1 -0.13 -7.82 -7.67
N ALA A 2 0.03 -6.57 -7.21
CA ALA A 2 0.56 -5.51 -8.07
C ALA A 2 2.09 -5.48 -8.25
N LEU A 3 2.86 -6.09 -7.34
CA LEU A 3 4.33 -5.99 -7.35
C LEU A 3 5.01 -6.54 -8.62
N PRO A 4 4.62 -7.71 -9.17
CA PRO A 4 5.22 -8.25 -10.40
C PRO A 4 5.16 -7.31 -11.61
N GLN A 5 4.18 -6.40 -11.65
CA GLN A 5 3.99 -5.46 -12.76
C GLN A 5 4.87 -4.21 -12.64
N LEU A 6 5.50 -3.95 -11.49
CA LEU A 6 6.29 -2.73 -11.28
C LEU A 6 7.53 -2.67 -12.18
N PRO A 7 8.30 -3.78 -12.34
CA PRO A 7 9.40 -3.85 -13.29
C PRO A 7 9.03 -3.50 -14.74
N LEU A 8 7.79 -3.76 -15.19
CA LEU A 8 7.33 -3.37 -16.53
C LEU A 8 7.46 -1.86 -16.74
N ARG A 9 7.11 -1.07 -15.72
CA ARG A 9 7.11 0.40 -15.79
C ARG A 9 8.45 1.02 -15.47
N GLY A 10 9.16 0.44 -14.50
CA GLY A 10 10.39 1.02 -13.94
C GLY A 10 11.68 0.35 -14.38
N GLY A 11 11.62 -0.79 -15.06
CA GLY A 11 12.75 -1.73 -15.18
C GLY A 11 12.93 -2.55 -13.91
N TRP A 12 13.40 -3.80 -14.05
CA TRP A 12 13.51 -4.72 -12.91
C TRP A 12 14.55 -4.27 -11.88
N LEU A 13 15.68 -3.71 -12.33
CA LEU A 13 16.75 -3.28 -11.45
C LEU A 13 16.34 -2.07 -10.64
N MET A 14 15.81 -1.04 -11.30
CA MET A 14 15.35 0.18 -10.63
C MET A 14 14.18 -0.06 -9.70
N SER A 15 13.20 -0.88 -10.09
CA SER A 15 12.07 -1.23 -9.22
C SER A 15 12.53 -1.95 -7.95
N SER A 16 13.53 -2.83 -8.07
CA SER A 16 14.15 -3.52 -6.93
C SER A 16 14.89 -2.57 -6.00
N LEU A 17 15.69 -1.66 -6.55
CA LEU A 17 16.40 -0.63 -5.77
C LEU A 17 15.43 0.30 -5.05
N ILE A 18 14.35 0.72 -5.72
CA ILE A 18 13.29 1.55 -5.12
C ILE A 18 12.62 0.80 -3.97
N LEU A 19 12.27 -0.47 -4.16
CA LEU A 19 11.66 -1.27 -3.09
C LEU A 19 12.58 -1.39 -1.87
N LEU A 20 13.86 -1.69 -2.08
CA LEU A 20 14.86 -1.76 -1.01
C LEU A 20 15.02 -0.43 -0.26
N LEU A 21 15.11 0.67 -1.01
CA LEU A 21 15.21 2.02 -0.44
C LEU A 21 13.97 2.35 0.41
N VAL A 22 12.77 2.09 -0.12
CA VAL A 22 11.51 2.33 0.59
C VAL A 22 11.41 1.48 1.86
N VAL A 23 11.86 0.22 1.82
CA VAL A 23 11.93 -0.64 3.00
C VAL A 23 12.83 -0.02 4.08
N VAL A 24 14.04 0.38 3.72
CA VAL A 24 14.97 1.03 4.67
C VAL A 24 14.40 2.33 5.23
N CYS A 25 13.86 3.20 4.37
CA CYS A 25 13.24 4.46 4.81
C CYS A 25 12.04 4.23 5.74
N SER A 26 11.22 3.21 5.46
CA SER A 26 10.05 2.87 6.29
C SER A 26 10.48 2.33 7.66
N MET A 27 11.55 1.52 7.70
CA MET A 27 12.13 1.03 8.95
C MET A 27 12.65 2.17 9.83
N GLU A 28 13.44 3.09 9.25
CA GLU A 28 13.95 4.26 9.96
C GLU A 28 12.79 5.11 10.52
N SER A 29 11.79 5.39 9.70
CA SER A 29 10.57 6.09 10.12
C SER A 29 9.88 5.39 11.31
N GLY A 30 9.73 4.07 11.26
CA GLY A 30 9.18 3.28 12.37
C GLY A 30 10.03 3.35 13.65
N LEU A 31 11.36 3.39 13.54
CA LEU A 31 12.27 3.53 14.69
C LEU A 31 12.14 4.90 15.35
N TYR A 32 12.07 5.98 14.57
CA TYR A 32 11.87 7.33 15.09
C TYR A 32 10.53 7.46 15.80
N MET A 33 9.47 6.86 15.24
CA MET A 33 8.17 6.83 15.89
C MET A 33 8.24 6.08 17.23
N TRP A 34 8.83 4.89 17.26
CA TRP A 34 9.04 4.15 18.50
C TRP A 34 9.79 4.97 19.57
N LYS A 35 10.88 5.65 19.19
CA LYS A 35 11.63 6.53 20.11
C LYS A 35 10.75 7.64 20.70
N ALA A 36 9.91 8.26 19.89
CA ALA A 36 8.99 9.31 20.36
C ALA A 36 7.93 8.75 21.33
N PHE A 37 7.36 7.58 21.04
CA PHE A 37 6.43 6.91 21.94
C PHE A 37 7.08 6.55 23.28
N MET A 38 8.28 5.97 23.27
CA MET A 38 9.02 5.63 24.49
C MET A 38 9.38 6.89 25.30
N ALA A 39 9.83 7.96 24.65
CA ALA A 39 10.15 9.22 25.31
C ALA A 39 8.92 9.88 25.96
N SER A 40 7.76 9.79 25.32
CA SER A 40 6.50 10.29 25.88
C SER A 40 6.05 9.48 27.09
N GLN A 41 6.20 8.15 27.08
CA GLN A 41 5.84 7.29 28.21
C GLN A 41 6.77 7.49 29.42
N ALA A 42 8.05 7.79 29.18
CA ALA A 42 9.02 8.05 30.25
C ALA A 42 8.84 9.44 30.91
N SER A 43 8.16 10.38 30.25
CA SER A 43 7.99 11.75 30.74
C SER A 43 6.84 11.83 31.76
N GLN A 44 7.17 11.98 33.05
CA GLN A 44 6.16 12.18 34.10
C GLN A 44 5.35 13.46 33.85
N GLY A 45 4.02 13.34 33.71
CA GLY A 45 3.09 14.46 33.54
C GLY A 45 2.58 14.71 32.12
N ARG A 46 3.04 13.95 31.11
CA ARG A 46 2.46 13.99 29.76
C ARG A 46 1.33 12.97 29.59
N ILE A 47 0.35 13.30 28.74
CA ILE A 47 -0.73 12.37 28.40
C ILE A 47 -0.10 11.23 27.59
N PRO A 48 -0.29 9.95 27.98
CA PRO A 48 0.28 8.84 27.23
C PRO A 48 -0.31 8.83 25.81
N MET A 49 0.57 8.92 24.80
CA MET A 49 0.16 8.86 23.39
C MET A 49 -0.33 7.45 23.07
N SER A 50 -1.57 7.35 22.58
CA SER A 50 -2.22 6.07 22.34
C SER A 50 -2.49 5.79 20.87
N THR A 51 -2.68 6.84 20.09
CA THR A 51 -3.00 6.75 18.67
C THR A 51 -1.93 7.42 17.82
N TYR A 52 -1.97 7.16 16.52
CA TYR A 52 -1.10 7.84 15.56
C TYR A 52 -1.43 9.34 15.47
N GLU A 53 -2.70 9.72 15.69
CA GLU A 53 -3.15 11.11 15.73
C GLU A 53 -2.64 11.86 16.98
N ASP A 54 -2.50 11.17 18.12
CA ASP A 54 -1.91 11.73 19.34
C ASP A 54 -0.45 12.14 19.14
N LEU A 55 0.30 11.42 18.30
CA LEU A 55 1.68 11.79 17.95
C LEU A 55 1.71 13.16 17.24
N GLY A 56 0.80 13.38 16.29
CA GLY A 56 0.65 14.67 15.62
C GLY A 56 0.19 15.76 16.59
N ARG A 57 -0.66 15.41 17.55
CA ARG A 57 -1.13 16.33 18.60
C ARG A 57 -0.01 16.78 19.52
N GLU A 58 0.86 15.88 19.95
CA GLU A 58 1.96 16.21 20.85
C GLU A 58 3.02 17.05 20.12
N ALA A 59 3.24 16.82 18.83
CA ALA A 59 4.22 17.58 18.05
C ALA A 59 3.74 18.99 17.68
N TRP A 60 2.54 19.14 17.10
CA TRP A 60 2.03 20.40 16.54
C TRP A 60 0.67 20.84 17.11
N GLY A 61 0.26 20.29 18.25
CA GLY A 61 -1.03 20.61 18.85
C GLY A 61 -2.23 20.15 18.02
N PRO A 62 -3.40 20.81 18.15
CA PRO A 62 -4.62 20.39 17.47
C PRO A 62 -4.51 20.32 15.95
N VAL A 63 -3.68 21.18 15.33
CA VAL A 63 -3.49 21.20 13.88
C VAL A 63 -2.80 19.91 13.40
N GLY A 64 -1.78 19.44 14.11
CA GLY A 64 -1.09 18.19 13.79
C GLY A 64 -2.00 16.97 13.93
N GLN A 65 -2.88 16.96 14.94
CA GLN A 65 -3.88 15.91 15.12
C GLN A 65 -4.83 15.83 13.91
N ILE A 66 -5.44 16.97 13.53
CA ILE A 66 -6.40 17.04 12.42
C ILE A 66 -5.73 16.65 11.11
N LEU A 67 -4.52 17.16 10.84
CA LEU A 67 -3.77 16.85 9.64
C LEU A 67 -3.47 15.34 9.52
N THR A 68 -3.00 14.74 10.62
CA THR A 68 -2.68 13.31 10.67
C THR A 68 -3.92 12.46 10.43
N ALA A 69 -5.04 12.80 11.07
CA ALA A 69 -6.32 12.13 10.93
C ALA A 69 -6.83 12.19 9.48
N VAL A 70 -6.85 13.38 8.88
CA VAL A 70 -7.35 13.59 7.50
C VAL A 70 -6.53 12.80 6.49
N VAL A 71 -5.20 12.91 6.53
CA VAL A 71 -4.36 12.22 5.55
C VAL A 71 -4.38 10.71 5.74
N THR A 72 -4.41 10.23 6.99
CA THR A 72 -4.57 8.79 7.27
C THR A 72 -5.91 8.28 6.76
N ASN A 73 -6.99 9.03 6.94
CA ASN A 73 -8.32 8.66 6.42
C ASN A 73 -8.35 8.64 4.88
N ILE A 74 -7.70 9.59 4.20
CA ILE A 74 -7.56 9.59 2.74
C ILE A 74 -6.80 8.34 2.28
N PHE A 75 -5.70 7.99 2.96
CA PHE A 75 -4.93 6.77 2.67
C PHE A 75 -5.79 5.51 2.83
N LEU A 76 -6.45 5.33 3.97
CA LEU A 76 -7.30 4.17 4.25
C LEU A 76 -8.49 4.06 3.29
N PHE A 77 -9.10 5.19 2.93
CA PHE A 77 -10.16 5.24 1.92
C PHE A 77 -9.67 4.76 0.56
N GLY A 78 -8.47 5.18 0.16
CA GLY A 78 -7.83 4.73 -1.08
C GLY A 78 -7.55 3.23 -1.11
N VAL A 79 -6.98 2.70 -0.02
CA VAL A 79 -6.74 1.26 0.14
C VAL A 79 -8.05 0.47 0.05
N TYR A 80 -9.10 0.95 0.72
CA TYR A 80 -10.42 0.31 0.67
C TYR A 80 -11.00 0.30 -0.75
N SER A 81 -10.95 1.43 -1.46
CA SER A 81 -11.43 1.54 -2.84
C SER A 81 -10.65 0.62 -3.78
N ALA A 82 -9.33 0.53 -3.62
CA ALA A 82 -8.48 -0.38 -4.37
C ALA A 82 -8.82 -1.86 -4.09
N TYR A 83 -9.10 -2.22 -2.84
CA TYR A 83 -9.54 -3.58 -2.49
C TYR A 83 -10.89 -3.94 -3.10
N ALA A 84 -11.82 -3.00 -3.21
CA ALA A 84 -13.09 -3.24 -3.92
C ALA A 84 -12.84 -3.60 -5.41
N VAL A 85 -11.95 -2.86 -6.09
CA VAL A 85 -11.53 -3.18 -7.47
C VAL A 85 -10.87 -4.56 -7.53
N LEU A 86 -9.96 -4.86 -6.60
CA LEU A 86 -9.22 -6.12 -6.56
C LEU A 86 -10.16 -7.33 -6.39
N ILE A 87 -11.16 -7.24 -5.51
CA ILE A 87 -12.18 -8.29 -5.34
C ILE A 87 -12.98 -8.47 -6.63
N GLY A 88 -13.38 -7.37 -7.28
CA GLY A 88 -14.06 -7.42 -8.58
C GLY A 88 -13.24 -8.17 -9.64
N MET A 89 -11.94 -7.91 -9.70
CA MET A 89 -11.01 -8.62 -10.60
C MET A 89 -10.92 -10.11 -10.28
N GLN A 90 -10.85 -10.49 -8.99
CA GLN A 90 -10.79 -11.90 -8.62
C GLN A 90 -12.10 -12.64 -8.92
N LEU A 91 -13.26 -11.99 -8.78
CA LEU A 91 -14.55 -12.58 -9.17
C LEU A 91 -14.69 -12.71 -10.69
N GLU A 92 -14.22 -11.73 -11.46
CA GLU A 92 -14.13 -11.83 -12.92
C GLU A 92 -13.32 -13.07 -13.32
N ASN A 93 -12.15 -13.28 -12.70
CA ASN A 93 -11.31 -14.45 -12.96
C ASN A 93 -11.98 -15.78 -12.58
N ILE A 94 -12.67 -15.86 -11.44
CA ILE A 94 -13.41 -17.07 -11.02
C ILE A 94 -14.60 -17.36 -11.93
N SER A 95 -15.26 -16.30 -12.42
CA SER A 95 -16.40 -16.43 -13.34
C SER A 95 -15.99 -16.80 -14.77
N HIS A 96 -14.71 -17.11 -15.01
CA HIS A 96 -14.14 -17.33 -16.35
C HIS A 96 -14.48 -16.19 -17.32
N GLN A 97 -14.43 -14.94 -16.84
CA GLN A 97 -14.75 -13.74 -17.61
C GLN A 97 -16.20 -13.70 -18.16
N ALA A 98 -17.13 -14.45 -17.55
CA ALA A 98 -18.55 -14.38 -17.92
C ALA A 98 -19.15 -12.98 -17.68
N LEU A 99 -18.64 -12.26 -16.68
CA LEU A 99 -19.03 -10.89 -16.35
C LEU A 99 -17.77 -10.03 -16.09
N ASP A 100 -17.72 -8.85 -16.70
CA ASP A 100 -16.66 -7.86 -16.47
C ASP A 100 -16.70 -7.37 -15.01
N LYS A 101 -15.54 -7.07 -14.43
CA LYS A 101 -15.39 -6.54 -13.06
C LYS A 101 -16.29 -5.35 -12.75
N ARG A 102 -16.62 -4.53 -13.78
CA ARG A 102 -17.53 -3.38 -13.66
C ARG A 102 -18.94 -3.77 -13.20
N PHE A 103 -19.39 -4.98 -13.50
CA PHE A 103 -20.68 -5.51 -13.04
C PHE A 103 -20.56 -6.23 -11.69
N TRP A 104 -19.43 -6.88 -11.41
CA TRP A 104 -19.19 -7.53 -10.12
C TRP A 104 -19.13 -6.55 -8.94
N ILE A 105 -18.51 -5.37 -9.14
CA ILE A 105 -18.39 -4.34 -8.11
C ILE A 105 -19.76 -3.90 -7.55
N PRO A 106 -20.78 -3.50 -8.35
CA PRO A 106 -22.09 -3.12 -7.84
C PRO A 106 -22.88 -4.31 -7.29
N ILE A 107 -22.68 -5.53 -7.80
CA ILE A 107 -23.31 -6.75 -7.21
C ILE A 107 -22.83 -6.96 -5.76
N LEU A 108 -21.57 -6.63 -5.46
CA LEU A 108 -21.00 -6.73 -4.12
C LEU A 108 -21.33 -5.57 -3.18
N TYR A 109 -21.86 -4.45 -3.69
CA TYR A 109 -22.25 -3.30 -2.89
C TYR A 109 -23.11 -3.64 -1.64
N PRO A 110 -24.22 -4.42 -1.73
CA PRO A 110 -25.01 -4.76 -0.55
C PRO A 110 -24.21 -5.56 0.49
N VAL A 111 -23.27 -6.40 0.04
CA VAL A 111 -22.34 -7.09 0.92
C VAL A 111 -21.50 -6.03 1.63
N PHE A 112 -20.78 -5.17 0.91
CA PHE A 112 -19.93 -4.12 1.50
C PHE A 112 -20.65 -3.21 2.50
N VAL A 113 -21.89 -2.81 2.21
CA VAL A 113 -22.73 -2.04 3.13
C VAL A 113 -23.05 -2.83 4.40
N CYS A 114 -23.44 -4.10 4.26
CA CYS A 114 -23.69 -4.99 5.40
C CYS A 114 -22.43 -5.09 6.27
N LEU A 115 -21.26 -5.25 5.66
CA LEU A 115 -20.00 -5.36 6.40
C LEU A 115 -19.65 -4.07 7.15
N ALA A 116 -19.94 -2.91 6.58
CA ALA A 116 -19.66 -1.62 7.22
C ALA A 116 -20.60 -1.33 8.41
N LEU A 117 -21.75 -1.99 8.49
CA LEU A 117 -22.71 -1.83 9.59
C LEU A 117 -22.42 -2.76 10.77
N THR A 118 -21.64 -3.83 10.59
CA THR A 118 -21.25 -4.76 11.65
C THR A 118 -20.35 -4.07 12.69
N ARG A 119 -20.55 -4.32 14.00
CA ARG A 119 -19.89 -3.57 15.10
C ARG A 119 -18.78 -4.35 15.84
N ASP A 120 -18.79 -5.67 15.81
CA ASP A 120 -17.91 -6.49 16.66
C ASP A 120 -16.62 -6.96 15.95
N LEU A 121 -15.48 -6.68 16.59
CA LEU A 121 -14.13 -6.99 16.09
C LEU A 121 -13.35 -7.97 16.99
N SER A 122 -13.83 -8.31 18.18
CA SER A 122 -13.01 -9.02 19.19
C SER A 122 -12.60 -10.46 18.85
N SER A 123 -13.21 -11.07 17.83
CA SER A 123 -12.83 -12.43 17.37
C SER A 123 -11.79 -12.44 16.24
N LEU A 124 -11.32 -11.27 15.82
CA LEU A 124 -10.45 -11.04 14.66
C LEU A 124 -9.03 -11.56 14.81
N SER A 125 -8.44 -11.47 16.00
CA SER A 125 -7.03 -11.83 16.21
C SER A 125 -6.74 -13.32 15.93
N ARG A 126 -7.74 -14.20 16.05
CA ARG A 126 -7.56 -15.65 15.89
C ARG A 126 -7.36 -16.10 14.43
N LEU A 127 -7.71 -15.26 13.44
CA LEU A 127 -7.63 -15.62 12.02
C LEU A 127 -6.45 -14.96 11.28
N VAL A 128 -5.71 -14.08 11.94
CA VAL A 128 -4.47 -13.47 11.41
C VAL A 128 -3.47 -14.52 10.91
N PRO A 129 -3.23 -15.66 11.61
CA PRO A 129 -2.32 -16.68 11.10
C PRO A 129 -2.79 -17.30 9.78
N LEU A 130 -4.11 -17.43 9.57
CA LEU A 130 -4.67 -18.02 8.35
C LEU A 130 -4.52 -17.07 7.16
N GLY A 131 -4.72 -15.75 7.36
CA GLY A 131 -4.42 -14.74 6.34
C GLY A 131 -2.94 -14.72 5.95
N PHE A 132 -2.05 -14.81 6.94
CA PHE A 132 -0.61 -14.93 6.69
C PHE A 132 -0.26 -16.20 5.88
N LEU A 133 -0.82 -17.36 6.23
CA LEU A 133 -0.64 -18.60 5.48
C LEU A 133 -1.17 -18.49 4.04
N ALA A 134 -2.32 -17.84 3.84
CA ALA A 134 -2.88 -17.60 2.50
C ALA A 134 -1.98 -16.68 1.67
N ALA A 135 -1.40 -15.63 2.28
CA ALA A 135 -0.44 -14.75 1.62
C ALA A 135 0.85 -15.46 1.23
N CYS A 136 1.40 -16.30 2.12
CA CYS A 136 2.58 -17.13 1.83
C CYS A 136 2.29 -18.18 0.74
N GLY A 137 1.14 -18.86 0.81
CA GLY A 137 0.70 -19.81 -0.22
C GLY A 137 0.52 -19.13 -1.57
N LEU A 138 -0.07 -17.94 -1.59
CA LEU A 138 -0.20 -17.13 -2.79
C LEU A 138 1.17 -16.75 -3.38
N ALA A 139 2.12 -16.30 -2.55
CA ALA A 139 3.47 -15.99 -2.98
C ALA A 139 4.16 -17.24 -3.58
N ALA A 140 4.02 -18.40 -2.93
CA ALA A 140 4.59 -19.65 -3.41
C ALA A 140 4.00 -20.08 -4.76
N VAL A 141 2.68 -19.95 -4.95
CA VAL A 141 2.04 -20.26 -6.24
C VAL A 141 2.52 -19.31 -7.34
N ILE A 142 2.60 -18.00 -7.06
CA ILE A 142 3.11 -17.02 -8.03
C ILE A 142 4.55 -17.37 -8.42
N ILE A 143 5.44 -17.59 -7.45
CA ILE A 143 6.85 -17.92 -7.70
C ILE A 143 6.96 -19.23 -8.50
N GLY A 144 6.28 -20.29 -8.04
CA GLY A 144 6.34 -21.61 -8.66
C GLY A 144 5.83 -21.59 -10.10
N LYS A 145 4.67 -21.00 -10.35
CA LYS A 145 4.12 -20.91 -11.71
C LYS A 145 4.95 -20.00 -12.61
N SER A 146 5.46 -18.88 -12.09
CA SER A 146 6.32 -17.99 -12.89
C SER A 146 7.61 -18.69 -13.34
N ILE A 147 8.20 -19.53 -12.50
CA ILE A 147 9.39 -20.33 -12.87
C ILE A 147 9.03 -21.39 -13.92
N LEU A 148 7.91 -22.09 -13.74
CA LEU A 148 7.44 -23.09 -14.72
C LEU A 148 7.17 -22.47 -16.09
N ASP A 149 6.51 -21.31 -16.13
CA ASP A 149 6.23 -20.61 -17.38
C ASP A 149 7.49 -20.03 -18.02
N ALA A 150 8.43 -19.54 -17.21
CA ALA A 150 9.70 -19.03 -17.72
C ALA A 150 10.46 -20.08 -18.55
N HIS A 151 10.32 -21.37 -18.25
CA HIS A 151 10.94 -22.44 -19.04
C HIS A 151 10.40 -22.50 -20.48
N HIS A 152 9.14 -22.13 -20.71
CA HIS A 152 8.57 -22.11 -22.06
C HIS A 152 9.19 -20.98 -22.89
N TRP A 153 9.41 -19.82 -22.29
CA TRP A 153 9.96 -18.64 -22.96
C TRP A 153 11.47 -18.70 -23.12
N GLN A 154 12.16 -19.49 -22.30
CA GLN A 154 13.60 -19.75 -22.47
C GLN A 154 13.94 -20.47 -23.78
N ALA A 155 12.96 -21.19 -24.37
CA ALA A 155 13.10 -21.84 -25.66
C ALA A 155 13.00 -20.88 -26.85
N TRP A 156 12.62 -19.62 -26.64
CA TRP A 156 12.59 -18.59 -27.69
C TRP A 156 14.00 -18.11 -28.07
N ASP A 157 14.10 -17.49 -29.24
CA ASP A 157 15.39 -17.03 -29.77
C ASP A 157 16.06 -16.01 -28.84
N GLN A 158 17.40 -15.94 -28.88
CA GLN A 158 18.17 -15.08 -27.98
C GLN A 158 17.85 -13.59 -28.11
N GLU A 159 17.52 -13.13 -29.30
CA GLU A 159 17.13 -11.73 -29.54
C GLU A 159 15.75 -11.44 -28.94
N GLN A 160 14.78 -12.34 -29.15
CA GLN A 160 13.43 -12.28 -28.56
C GLN A 160 13.45 -12.30 -27.02
N ARG A 161 14.36 -13.08 -26.42
CA ARG A 161 14.55 -13.12 -24.96
C ARG A 161 15.10 -11.81 -24.40
N ARG A 162 15.86 -11.04 -25.18
CA ARG A 162 16.41 -9.76 -24.72
C ARG A 162 15.31 -8.70 -24.61
N ASP A 163 14.34 -8.73 -25.51
CA ASP A 163 13.20 -7.80 -25.53
C ASP A 163 12.15 -8.12 -24.45
N LEU A 164 12.25 -9.29 -23.81
CA LEU A 164 11.36 -9.70 -22.74
C LEU A 164 11.66 -9.01 -21.40
N HIS A 165 12.92 -8.59 -21.18
CA HIS A 165 13.37 -8.06 -19.89
C HIS A 165 14.14 -6.75 -20.03
N SER A 166 13.50 -5.65 -19.67
CA SER A 166 14.13 -4.34 -19.58
C SER A 166 14.75 -4.09 -18.19
N ALA A 167 16.05 -3.77 -18.17
CA ALA A 167 16.75 -3.41 -16.93
C ALA A 167 16.46 -1.96 -16.49
N TRP A 168 16.15 -1.10 -17.44
CA TRP A 168 15.94 0.34 -17.29
C TRP A 168 14.51 0.72 -17.71
N PRO A 169 13.96 1.84 -17.21
CA PRO A 169 12.64 2.30 -17.60
C PRO A 169 12.63 2.71 -19.09
N GLU A 170 11.80 2.04 -19.90
CA GLU A 170 11.70 2.29 -21.35
C GLU A 170 10.73 3.42 -21.69
N GLU A 171 9.63 3.58 -20.92
CA GLU A 171 8.57 4.52 -21.27
C GLU A 171 8.84 5.97 -20.83
N SER A 172 9.22 6.22 -19.57
CA SER A 172 9.56 7.57 -19.06
C SER A 172 10.05 7.55 -17.61
N TRP A 173 10.81 8.59 -17.18
CA TRP A 173 11.16 8.79 -15.76
C TRP A 173 9.93 9.05 -14.86
N MET A 174 8.80 9.49 -15.43
CA MET A 174 7.58 9.76 -14.67
C MET A 174 6.89 8.47 -14.21
N SER A 175 7.06 7.35 -14.94
CA SER A 175 6.50 6.04 -14.55
C SER A 175 7.09 5.52 -13.22
N LEU A 176 8.33 5.90 -12.90
CA LEU A 176 8.98 5.59 -11.62
C LEU A 176 8.25 6.20 -10.43
N GLY A 177 7.53 7.30 -10.61
CA GLY A 177 6.69 7.88 -9.56
C GLY A 177 5.59 6.91 -9.11
N ILE A 178 4.98 6.18 -10.05
CA ILE A 178 3.96 5.18 -9.73
C ILE A 178 4.59 3.95 -9.05
N VAL A 179 5.77 3.54 -9.49
CA VAL A 179 6.54 2.46 -8.85
C VAL A 179 6.86 2.82 -7.40
N LEU A 180 7.42 4.01 -7.18
CA LEU A 180 7.73 4.54 -5.85
C LEU A 180 6.47 4.61 -4.97
N ALA A 181 5.39 5.20 -5.48
CA ALA A 181 4.13 5.31 -4.75
C ALA A 181 3.57 3.95 -4.35
N THR A 182 3.59 2.97 -5.26
CA THR A 182 3.09 1.62 -4.99
C THR A 182 3.96 0.90 -3.97
N CYS A 183 5.29 1.03 -4.06
CA CYS A 183 6.21 0.48 -3.06
C CYS A 183 6.00 1.11 -1.68
N ILE A 184 5.87 2.43 -1.59
CA ILE A 184 5.59 3.13 -0.31
C ILE A 184 4.26 2.64 0.27
N GLY A 185 3.21 2.57 -0.55
CA GLY A 185 1.90 2.03 -0.15
C GLY A 185 1.99 0.60 0.36
N ALA A 186 2.79 -0.26 -0.27
CA ALA A 186 2.97 -1.66 0.12
C ALA A 186 3.70 -1.83 1.46
N VAL A 187 4.58 -0.90 1.84
CA VAL A 187 5.37 -0.95 3.08
C VAL A 187 4.82 0.01 4.15
N THR A 188 3.64 0.60 3.95
CA THR A 188 3.05 1.50 4.95
C THR A 188 2.42 0.69 6.10
N TYR A 189 2.99 0.80 7.29
CA TYR A 189 2.47 0.21 8.54
C TYR A 189 2.45 1.20 9.72
N GLN A 190 2.94 2.42 9.52
CA GLN A 190 3.20 3.41 10.55
C GLN A 190 1.94 3.76 11.38
N PRO A 191 0.74 3.93 10.80
CA PRO A 191 -0.48 4.16 11.58
C PRO A 191 -0.81 3.06 12.59
N MET A 192 -0.33 1.83 12.36
CA MET A 192 -0.61 0.68 13.22
C MET A 192 0.41 0.52 14.34
N VAL A 193 1.56 1.19 14.28
CA VAL A 193 2.62 1.07 15.29
C VAL A 193 2.14 1.37 16.72
N PRO A 194 1.34 2.42 16.99
CA PRO A 194 0.88 2.71 18.35
C PRO A 194 0.06 1.56 18.94
N ALA A 195 -0.84 0.98 18.14
CA ALA A 195 -1.65 -0.17 18.55
C ALA A 195 -0.75 -1.40 18.82
N ILE A 196 0.23 -1.66 17.94
CA ILE A 196 1.19 -2.76 18.15
C ILE A 196 1.97 -2.55 19.45
N LEU A 197 2.42 -1.32 19.74
CA LEU A 197 3.17 -1.01 20.95
C LEU A 197 2.35 -1.22 22.22
N GLN A 198 1.04 -0.94 22.19
CA GLN A 198 0.14 -1.19 23.32
C GLN A 198 -0.10 -2.68 23.55
N ASP A 199 -0.17 -3.47 22.48
CA ASP A 199 -0.37 -4.91 22.55
C ASP A 199 0.91 -5.68 22.91
N MET A 200 2.08 -5.05 22.80
CA MET A 200 3.36 -5.66 23.14
C MET A 200 3.58 -5.71 24.66
N LYS A 201 3.86 -6.91 25.18
CA LYS A 201 4.27 -7.10 26.59
C LYS A 201 5.53 -6.32 26.97
N GLN A 202 6.45 -6.14 26.01
CA GLN A 202 7.74 -5.47 26.20
C GLN A 202 7.98 -4.52 25.00
N PRO A 203 7.50 -3.27 25.05
CA PRO A 203 7.64 -2.30 23.97
C PRO A 203 9.08 -2.00 23.56
N GLU A 204 10.07 -2.25 24.43
CA GLU A 204 11.49 -2.06 24.13
C GLU A 204 12.02 -3.01 23.06
N GLN A 205 11.35 -4.15 22.85
CA GLN A 205 11.74 -5.14 21.84
C GLN A 205 11.14 -4.83 20.46
N PHE A 206 10.31 -3.79 20.34
CA PHE A 206 9.67 -3.41 19.09
C PHE A 206 10.65 -3.25 17.92
N PRO A 207 11.82 -2.57 18.04
CA PRO A 207 12.77 -2.46 16.94
C PRO A 207 13.21 -3.80 16.34
N ARG A 208 13.43 -4.82 17.19
CA ARG A 208 13.85 -6.16 16.75
C ARG A 208 12.70 -6.89 16.06
N ALA A 209 11.50 -6.83 16.63
CA ALA A 209 10.31 -7.44 16.05
C ALA A 209 9.97 -6.79 14.68
N MET A 210 10.02 -5.47 14.61
CA MET A 210 9.80 -4.70 13.39
C MET A 210 10.83 -5.04 12.31
N PHE A 211 12.13 -5.10 12.67
CA PHE A 211 13.19 -5.50 11.73
C PHE A 211 12.90 -6.88 11.14
N ALA A 212 12.60 -7.87 11.98
CA ALA A 212 12.30 -9.22 11.52
C ALA A 212 11.06 -9.27 10.60
N ALA A 213 9.99 -8.56 10.97
CA ALA A 213 8.76 -8.52 10.20
C ALA A 213 8.96 -7.85 8.83
N ILE A 214 9.60 -6.68 8.79
CA ILE A 214 9.82 -5.93 7.55
C ILE A 214 10.87 -6.61 6.66
N ALA A 215 11.92 -7.21 7.23
CA ALA A 215 12.87 -8.01 6.45
C ALA A 215 12.20 -9.22 5.81
N THR A 216 11.30 -9.89 6.53
CA THR A 216 10.53 -11.04 6.01
C THR A 216 9.54 -10.61 4.92
N CYS A 217 8.80 -9.52 5.13
CA CYS A 217 7.87 -9.01 4.13
C CYS A 217 8.60 -8.47 2.90
N GLY A 218 9.71 -7.74 3.10
CA GLY A 218 10.54 -7.17 2.05
C GLY A 218 11.18 -8.25 1.17
N SER A 219 11.68 -9.35 1.77
CA SER A 219 12.22 -10.47 1.00
C SER A 219 11.15 -11.18 0.18
N LEU A 220 9.96 -11.39 0.75
CA LEU A 220 8.82 -11.97 0.03
C LEU A 220 8.37 -11.05 -1.12
N TYR A 221 8.26 -9.75 -0.89
CA TYR A 221 7.89 -8.77 -1.91
C TYR A 221 8.90 -8.71 -3.05
N LEU A 222 10.19 -8.69 -2.73
CA LEU A 222 11.27 -8.69 -3.72
C LEU A 222 11.26 -10.00 -4.54
N THR A 223 11.09 -11.14 -3.88
CA THR A 223 11.05 -12.45 -4.56
C THR A 223 9.85 -12.55 -5.49
N VAL A 224 8.64 -12.20 -5.02
CA VAL A 224 7.43 -12.21 -5.84
C VAL A 224 7.54 -11.23 -7.01
N MET A 225 8.11 -10.05 -6.79
CA MET A 225 8.32 -9.05 -7.85
C MET A 225 9.28 -9.57 -8.93
N LEU A 226 10.45 -10.09 -8.53
CA LEU A 226 11.47 -10.57 -9.46
C LEU A 226 11.03 -11.84 -10.17
N CYS A 227 10.55 -12.86 -9.45
CA CYS A 227 10.10 -14.11 -10.07
C CYS A 227 8.89 -13.89 -10.96
N GLY A 228 7.91 -13.08 -10.52
CA GLY A 228 6.73 -12.77 -11.32
C GLY A 228 7.07 -12.02 -12.61
N TYR A 229 7.99 -11.05 -12.55
CA TYR A 229 8.46 -10.38 -13.76
C TYR A 229 9.35 -11.27 -14.63
N TYR A 230 10.17 -12.14 -14.03
CA TYR A 230 10.98 -13.09 -14.79
C TYR A 230 10.11 -14.08 -15.59
N GLY A 231 8.95 -14.46 -15.04
CA GLY A 231 8.01 -15.37 -15.70
C GLY A 231 7.29 -14.79 -16.93
N TYR A 232 6.97 -13.49 -16.94
CA TYR A 232 6.11 -12.88 -17.97
C TYR A 232 6.70 -11.66 -18.67
N GLY A 233 7.76 -11.07 -18.12
CA GLY A 233 8.47 -9.94 -18.69
C GLY A 233 7.58 -8.77 -19.09
N THR A 234 7.77 -8.30 -20.31
CA THR A 234 7.11 -7.12 -20.89
C THR A 234 5.63 -7.33 -21.25
N PHE A 235 5.14 -8.56 -21.38
CA PHE A 235 3.72 -8.85 -21.68
C PHE A 235 2.87 -9.13 -20.44
N ILE A 236 3.40 -8.87 -19.23
CA ILE A 236 2.69 -9.07 -17.98
C ILE A 236 1.40 -8.21 -17.90
N SER A 237 0.30 -8.84 -17.51
CA SER A 237 -0.99 -8.18 -17.37
C SER A 237 -1.08 -7.40 -16.06
N GLN A 238 -1.99 -6.41 -16.00
CA GLN A 238 -2.27 -5.69 -14.75
C GLN A 238 -2.74 -6.62 -13.63
N ASP A 239 -3.40 -7.72 -13.98
CA ASP A 239 -3.66 -8.83 -13.09
C ASP A 239 -2.71 -10.00 -13.40
N ILE A 240 -1.79 -10.28 -12.48
CA ILE A 240 -0.86 -11.41 -12.59
C ILE A 240 -1.60 -12.76 -12.74
N VAL A 241 -2.83 -12.86 -12.24
CA VAL A 241 -3.65 -14.07 -12.37
C VAL A 241 -3.98 -14.35 -13.84
N GLN A 242 -4.22 -13.31 -14.63
CA GLN A 242 -4.49 -13.46 -16.06
C GLN A 242 -3.26 -13.96 -16.81
N SER A 243 -2.08 -13.41 -16.51
CA SER A 243 -0.81 -13.89 -17.07
C SER A 243 -0.49 -15.34 -16.70
N MET A 244 -0.86 -15.80 -15.50
CA MET A 244 -0.71 -17.20 -15.11
C MET A 244 -1.71 -18.16 -15.77
N THR A 245 -2.85 -17.62 -16.22
CA THR A 245 -3.96 -18.41 -16.78
C THR A 245 -3.82 -18.60 -18.28
N TYR A 246 -3.45 -17.53 -18.99
CA TYR A 246 -3.34 -17.49 -20.43
C TYR A 246 -1.89 -17.28 -20.81
N SER A 247 -1.33 -18.26 -21.51
CA SER A 247 0.03 -18.23 -22.04
C SER A 247 -0.01 -17.98 -23.55
N PRO A 248 0.85 -17.11 -24.11
CA PRO A 248 0.97 -16.96 -25.55
C PRO A 248 1.59 -18.22 -26.17
N ALA A 249 1.18 -18.61 -27.38
CA ALA A 249 1.79 -19.73 -28.10
C ALA A 249 3.12 -19.33 -28.75
N ASN A 250 3.22 -18.09 -29.24
CA ASN A 250 4.38 -17.57 -29.96
C ASN A 250 4.72 -16.13 -29.56
N PHE A 251 5.95 -15.69 -29.82
CA PHE A 251 6.42 -14.33 -29.58
C PHE A 251 5.50 -13.26 -30.20
N ASN A 252 5.10 -13.45 -31.47
CA ASN A 252 4.23 -12.49 -32.16
C ASN A 252 2.86 -12.33 -31.49
N GLU A 253 2.35 -13.38 -30.84
CA GLU A 253 1.08 -13.34 -30.12
C GLU A 253 1.22 -12.57 -28.80
N ALA A 254 2.35 -12.76 -28.09
CA ALA A 254 2.66 -12.08 -26.83
C ALA A 254 2.75 -10.55 -26.97
N PHE A 255 3.22 -10.06 -28.12
CA PHE A 255 3.40 -8.63 -28.42
C PHE A 255 2.36 -8.08 -29.40
N SER A 256 1.34 -8.85 -29.74
CA SER A 256 0.21 -8.36 -30.54
C SER A 256 -0.78 -7.58 -29.68
N ASP A 257 -1.52 -6.63 -30.28
CA ASP A 257 -2.62 -5.90 -29.64
C ASP A 257 -3.85 -6.79 -29.30
N GLN A 258 -3.70 -8.12 -29.38
CA GLN A 258 -4.74 -9.07 -29.01
C GLN A 258 -4.92 -9.11 -27.49
N LYS A 259 -6.16 -9.39 -27.08
CA LYS A 259 -6.47 -9.45 -25.65
C LYS A 259 -5.97 -10.77 -25.08
N VAL A 260 -5.46 -10.73 -23.85
CA VAL A 260 -4.80 -11.86 -23.17
C VAL A 260 -5.64 -13.15 -23.15
N TRP A 261 -6.97 -13.05 -23.09
CA TRP A 261 -7.87 -14.21 -23.09
C TRP A 261 -8.05 -14.88 -24.46
N GLU A 262 -7.70 -14.18 -25.55
CA GLU A 262 -7.75 -14.68 -26.93
C GLU A 262 -6.50 -15.50 -27.26
N TRP A 263 -5.48 -15.51 -26.39
CA TRP A 263 -4.27 -16.29 -26.60
C TRP A 263 -4.57 -17.78 -26.71
N THR A 264 -3.88 -18.41 -27.67
CA THR A 264 -4.06 -19.79 -28.13
C THR A 264 -3.15 -20.79 -27.44
N GLY A 265 -2.20 -20.34 -26.63
CA GLY A 265 -1.29 -21.21 -25.88
C GLY A 265 -1.98 -21.98 -24.74
N GLU A 266 -1.18 -22.72 -23.98
CA GLU A 266 -1.67 -23.60 -22.92
C GLU A 266 -2.44 -22.81 -21.84
N LYS A 267 -3.69 -23.23 -21.57
CA LYS A 267 -4.56 -22.58 -20.59
C LYS A 267 -4.57 -23.37 -19.28
N SER A 268 -4.11 -22.73 -18.22
CA SER A 268 -4.17 -23.31 -16.88
C SER A 268 -5.49 -22.96 -16.21
N LEU A 269 -6.52 -23.81 -16.34
CA LEU A 269 -7.87 -23.53 -15.81
C LEU A 269 -7.96 -23.58 -14.27
N TRP A 270 -7.08 -24.31 -13.61
CA TRP A 270 -7.10 -24.49 -12.15
C TRP A 270 -6.39 -23.35 -11.39
N VAL A 271 -5.38 -22.73 -12.03
CA VAL A 271 -4.58 -21.65 -11.44
C VAL A 271 -5.42 -20.40 -11.09
N PRO A 272 -6.26 -19.84 -11.98
CA PRO A 272 -7.07 -18.68 -11.63
C PRO A 272 -8.05 -18.99 -10.50
N ALA A 273 -8.65 -20.18 -10.49
CA ALA A 273 -9.55 -20.57 -9.40
C ALA A 273 -8.80 -20.65 -8.06
N LEU A 274 -7.63 -21.29 -8.02
CA LEU A 274 -6.82 -21.42 -6.81
C LEU A 274 -6.29 -20.05 -6.34
N VAL A 275 -5.66 -19.29 -7.23
CA VAL A 275 -5.04 -18.00 -6.89
C VAL A 275 -6.11 -16.99 -6.51
N SER A 276 -7.18 -16.86 -7.29
CA SER A 276 -8.28 -15.95 -6.95
C SER A 276 -8.97 -16.36 -5.67
N SER A 277 -9.11 -17.67 -5.40
CA SER A 277 -9.63 -18.15 -4.11
C SER A 277 -8.67 -17.83 -2.97
N LEU A 278 -7.36 -18.00 -3.12
CA LEU A 278 -6.37 -17.63 -2.10
C LEU A 278 -6.32 -16.13 -1.86
N VAL A 279 -6.47 -15.31 -2.90
CA VAL A 279 -6.54 -13.86 -2.79
C VAL A 279 -7.84 -13.45 -2.13
N LEU A 280 -8.97 -13.98 -2.55
CA LEU A 280 -10.25 -13.72 -1.91
C LEU A 280 -10.20 -14.21 -0.47
N VAL A 281 -9.68 -15.39 -0.18
CA VAL A 281 -9.50 -15.88 1.19
C VAL A 281 -8.53 -14.98 1.95
N ASN A 282 -7.47 -14.44 1.36
CA ASN A 282 -6.57 -13.54 2.07
C ASN A 282 -7.22 -12.17 2.32
N ILE A 283 -7.84 -11.55 1.30
CA ILE A 283 -8.54 -10.27 1.42
C ILE A 283 -9.70 -10.46 2.37
N VAL A 284 -10.55 -11.46 2.10
CA VAL A 284 -11.67 -11.85 2.92
C VAL A 284 -11.14 -12.18 4.30
N LEU A 285 -10.27 -13.12 4.64
CA LEU A 285 -9.80 -13.39 6.02
C LEU A 285 -9.05 -12.25 6.71
N SER A 286 -8.18 -11.51 6.00
CA SER A 286 -7.60 -10.26 6.52
C SER A 286 -8.69 -9.26 6.90
N SER A 287 -9.89 -9.47 6.37
CA SER A 287 -11.08 -8.70 6.62
C SER A 287 -12.10 -9.49 7.53
N LEU A 288 -12.22 -10.80 7.41
CA LEU A 288 -13.25 -11.74 7.83
C LEU A 288 -12.67 -12.53 8.99
N ALA A 289 -12.57 -11.83 10.11
CA ALA A 289 -12.80 -12.40 11.42
C ALA A 289 -14.12 -13.20 11.44
N LEU A 290 -14.14 -14.41 10.88
CA LEU A 290 -15.34 -15.25 10.85
C LEU A 290 -15.73 -15.61 12.29
N THR A 291 -16.79 -15.00 12.80
CA THR A 291 -17.47 -15.43 14.01
C THR A 291 -18.29 -16.69 13.70
N ARG A 292 -18.37 -17.58 14.69
CA ARG A 292 -19.11 -18.86 14.68
C ARG A 292 -20.65 -18.69 14.63
N SER A 293 -21.17 -17.57 14.14
CA SER A 293 -22.60 -17.28 14.03
C SER A 293 -22.92 -16.61 12.68
N HIS A 294 -23.10 -17.44 11.66
CA HIS A 294 -23.90 -17.21 10.44
C HIS A 294 -24.09 -15.77 9.91
N THR A 295 -23.04 -14.96 9.80
CA THR A 295 -23.10 -13.73 9.00
C THR A 295 -21.73 -13.41 8.41
N LEU A 296 -21.62 -13.45 7.08
CA LEU A 296 -20.41 -13.07 6.32
C LEU A 296 -20.16 -11.56 6.49
N SER A 297 -19.08 -11.14 7.17
CA SER A 297 -18.66 -9.73 7.11
C SER A 297 -17.18 -9.45 7.35
N GLY A 298 -16.44 -9.23 6.26
CA GLY A 298 -15.00 -9.03 6.23
C GLY A 298 -14.48 -7.58 6.10
N MET A 299 -15.12 -6.63 5.44
CA MET A 299 -14.50 -5.28 5.34
C MET A 299 -14.47 -4.31 6.57
N PRO A 300 -14.79 -4.67 7.84
CA PRO A 300 -14.84 -3.68 8.91
C PRO A 300 -13.55 -2.94 9.25
N ILE A 301 -12.36 -3.52 9.30
CA ILE A 301 -11.24 -2.92 10.08
C ILE A 301 -10.76 -1.57 9.51
N ILE A 302 -10.41 -1.54 8.22
CA ILE A 302 -9.92 -0.32 7.54
C ILE A 302 -10.99 0.77 7.59
N MET A 303 -12.24 0.38 7.36
CA MET A 303 -13.35 1.32 7.36
C MET A 303 -13.76 1.73 8.77
N MET A 304 -13.60 0.87 9.77
CA MET A 304 -13.82 1.17 11.19
C MET A 304 -12.79 2.16 11.69
N ALA A 305 -11.53 2.05 11.28
CA ALA A 305 -10.53 3.07 11.60
C ALA A 305 -10.96 4.45 11.07
N ILE A 306 -11.49 4.52 9.84
CA ILE A 306 -12.07 5.75 9.29
C ILE A 306 -13.28 6.20 10.11
N PHE A 307 -14.19 5.29 10.45
CA PHE A 307 -15.39 5.63 11.22
C PHE A 307 -15.08 6.12 12.63
N TYR A 308 -14.12 5.50 13.32
CA TYR A 308 -13.67 5.93 14.64
C TYR A 308 -12.96 7.28 14.55
N SER A 309 -12.07 7.47 13.57
CA SER A 309 -11.43 8.78 13.35
C SER A 309 -12.47 9.88 13.12
N VAL A 310 -13.50 9.64 12.29
CA VAL A 310 -14.59 10.61 12.07
C VAL A 310 -15.45 10.84 13.32
N GLN A 311 -15.69 9.80 14.13
CA GLN A 311 -16.46 9.91 15.39
C GLN A 311 -15.69 10.68 16.46
N ASP A 312 -14.36 10.56 16.51
CA ASP A 312 -13.50 11.23 17.49
C ASP A 312 -13.30 12.72 17.20
N PHE A 313 -13.64 13.20 16.00
CA PHE A 313 -13.67 14.63 15.72
C PHE A 313 -14.70 15.35 16.60
N LYS A 314 -14.24 16.27 17.45
CA LYS A 314 -15.08 17.08 18.36
C LYS A 314 -16.28 17.73 17.68
N SER A 315 -16.14 18.16 16.42
CA SER A 315 -17.22 18.81 15.65
C SER A 315 -18.35 17.84 15.25
N PHE A 316 -18.07 16.53 15.16
CA PHE A 316 -19.01 15.52 14.70
C PHE A 316 -19.45 14.53 15.78
N GLY A 317 -18.65 14.32 16.84
CA GLY A 317 -18.90 13.29 17.86
C GLY A 317 -20.28 13.34 18.51
N ASP A 318 -20.80 14.54 18.80
CA ASP A 318 -22.13 14.68 19.41
C ASP A 318 -23.28 14.32 18.46
N ARG A 319 -23.10 14.53 17.16
CA ARG A 319 -24.11 14.25 16.12
C ARG A 319 -24.03 12.82 15.59
N VAL A 320 -22.86 12.20 15.63
CA VAL A 320 -22.58 10.89 15.02
C VAL A 320 -22.31 9.82 16.09
N LYS A 321 -23.11 9.80 17.16
CA LYS A 321 -22.97 8.80 18.23
C LYS A 321 -23.13 7.38 17.67
N ALA A 322 -22.33 6.45 18.18
CA ALA A 322 -22.33 5.06 17.73
C ALA A 322 -23.71 4.41 17.93
N GLY A 323 -24.36 4.02 16.83
CA GLY A 323 -25.71 3.44 16.83
C GLY A 323 -26.82 4.42 16.38
N SER A 324 -26.53 5.72 16.30
CA SER A 324 -27.45 6.72 15.75
C SER A 324 -27.72 6.50 14.26
N CYS A 325 -28.86 7.04 13.78
CA CYS A 325 -29.17 7.07 12.35
C CYS A 325 -28.09 7.81 11.56
N ALA A 326 -27.59 8.94 12.09
CA ALA A 326 -26.50 9.70 11.48
C ALA A 326 -25.23 8.87 11.28
N ASN A 327 -24.85 8.04 12.26
CA ASN A 327 -23.72 7.11 12.12
C ASN A 327 -23.98 6.06 11.02
N ARG A 328 -25.19 5.50 10.93
CA ARG A 328 -25.51 4.55 9.83
C ARG A 328 -25.41 5.24 8.47
N VAL A 329 -25.95 6.44 8.33
CA VAL A 329 -25.89 7.23 7.09
C VAL A 329 -24.44 7.54 6.71
N MET A 330 -23.61 7.99 7.66
CA MET A 330 -22.18 8.25 7.42
C MET A 330 -21.47 7.00 6.89
N ARG A 331 -21.68 5.85 7.54
CA ARG A 331 -21.05 4.57 7.16
C ARG A 331 -21.44 4.14 5.75
N VAL A 332 -22.73 4.15 5.44
CA VAL A 332 -23.26 3.81 4.11
C VAL A 332 -22.72 4.80 3.06
N SER A 333 -22.65 6.09 3.38
CA SER A 333 -22.17 7.12 2.46
C SER A 333 -20.70 6.91 2.10
N LEU A 334 -19.84 6.66 3.08
CA LEU A 334 -18.40 6.42 2.85
C LEU A 334 -18.15 5.17 2.00
N VAL A 335 -18.88 4.07 2.28
CA VAL A 335 -18.83 2.87 1.43
C VAL A 335 -19.31 3.18 0.02
N SER A 336 -20.42 3.91 -0.12
CA SER A 336 -20.97 4.28 -1.43
C SER A 336 -19.95 5.07 -2.26
N ILE A 337 -19.30 6.07 -1.66
CA ILE A 337 -18.30 6.90 -2.35
C ILE A 337 -17.09 6.06 -2.79
N ALA A 338 -16.63 5.14 -1.94
CA ALA A 338 -15.54 4.23 -2.30
C ALA A 338 -15.90 3.28 -3.44
N ILE A 339 -17.12 2.72 -3.43
CA ILE A 339 -17.59 1.84 -4.51
C ILE A 339 -17.78 2.61 -5.81
N VAL A 340 -18.32 3.83 -5.76
CA VAL A 340 -18.40 4.72 -6.92
C VAL A 340 -17.00 5.03 -7.47
N THR A 341 -16.02 5.29 -6.60
CA THR A 341 -14.62 5.51 -7.00
C THR A 341 -14.05 4.27 -7.71
N ALA A 342 -14.29 3.07 -7.16
CA ALA A 342 -13.89 1.80 -7.76
C ALA A 342 -14.56 1.52 -9.12
N MET A 343 -15.82 1.94 -9.29
CA MET A 343 -16.54 1.81 -10.56
C MET A 343 -16.05 2.80 -11.62
N CYS A 344 -15.74 4.05 -11.21
CA CYS A 344 -15.23 5.08 -12.12
C CYS A 344 -13.83 4.73 -12.66
N VAL A 345 -12.97 4.13 -11.82
CA VAL A 345 -11.61 3.75 -12.20
C VAL A 345 -11.38 2.27 -11.83
N PRO A 346 -11.83 1.32 -12.68
CA PRO A 346 -11.73 -0.12 -12.39
C PRO A 346 -10.32 -0.67 -12.70
N GLN A 347 -9.29 0.10 -12.33
CA GLN A 347 -7.88 -0.28 -12.47
C GLN A 347 -7.20 -0.16 -11.11
N PHE A 348 -6.90 -1.31 -10.50
CA PHE A 348 -6.30 -1.38 -9.17
C PHE A 348 -5.05 -0.50 -9.06
N THR A 349 -4.13 -0.61 -10.03
CA THR A 349 -2.83 0.08 -10.00
C THR A 349 -2.97 1.60 -10.07
N LEU A 350 -3.98 2.12 -10.79
CA LEU A 350 -4.22 3.57 -10.85
C LEU A 350 -4.85 4.09 -9.57
N VAL A 351 -5.89 3.43 -9.06
CA VAL A 351 -6.56 3.85 -7.82
C VAL A 351 -5.58 3.77 -6.65
N PHE A 352 -4.95 2.61 -6.45
CA PHE A 352 -3.98 2.40 -5.38
C PHE A 352 -2.78 3.34 -5.55
N GLY A 353 -2.20 3.40 -6.75
CA GLY A 353 -1.05 4.27 -7.03
C GLY A 353 -1.33 5.76 -6.77
N PHE A 354 -2.52 6.25 -7.12
CA PHE A 354 -2.92 7.65 -6.88
C PHE A 354 -3.02 7.97 -5.39
N PHE A 355 -3.79 7.19 -4.63
CA PHE A 355 -3.94 7.43 -3.19
C PHE A 355 -2.62 7.22 -2.43
N CYS A 356 -1.82 6.23 -2.85
CA CYS A 356 -0.50 6.02 -2.27
C CYS A 356 0.46 7.16 -2.62
N ALA A 357 0.44 7.72 -3.84
CA ALA A 357 1.32 8.82 -4.20
C ALA A 357 1.07 10.08 -3.35
N VAL A 358 -0.20 10.35 -3.01
CA VAL A 358 -0.59 11.55 -2.26
C VAL A 358 -0.43 11.34 -0.75
N ALA A 359 -1.02 10.27 -0.20
CA ALA A 359 -1.17 10.14 1.25
C ALA A 359 -0.10 9.24 1.89
N ALA A 360 0.43 8.23 1.17
CA ALA A 360 1.34 7.27 1.77
C ALA A 360 2.71 7.87 2.15
N PRO A 361 3.40 8.71 1.34
CA PRO A 361 4.62 9.37 1.77
C PRO A 361 4.43 10.25 3.00
N ALA A 362 3.29 10.94 3.10
CA ALA A 362 2.98 11.79 4.24
C ALA A 362 2.84 10.94 5.51
N VAL A 363 2.05 9.87 5.45
CA VAL A 363 1.77 8.99 6.60
C VAL A 363 2.96 8.10 6.97
N SER A 364 3.65 7.55 5.99
CA SER A 364 4.72 6.56 6.24
C SER A 364 6.08 7.19 6.48
N LEU A 365 6.38 8.36 5.89
CA LEU A 365 7.72 8.97 5.97
C LEU A 365 7.69 10.36 6.62
N ALA A 366 6.91 11.30 6.07
CA ALA A 366 7.00 12.69 6.48
C ALA A 366 6.54 12.91 7.93
N PHE A 367 5.34 12.47 8.28
CA PHE A 367 4.76 12.69 9.60
C PHE A 367 5.55 12.03 10.73
N PRO A 368 5.93 10.74 10.66
CA PRO A 368 6.74 10.13 11.72
C PRO A 368 8.07 10.85 11.90
N LEU A 369 8.78 11.20 10.82
CA LEU A 369 10.07 11.89 10.92
C LEU A 369 9.93 13.33 11.46
N LEU A 370 8.94 14.09 10.99
CA LEU A 370 8.71 15.47 11.42
C LEU A 370 8.23 15.54 12.87
N PHE A 371 7.26 14.69 13.26
CA PHE A 371 6.70 14.70 14.61
C PHE A 371 7.68 14.14 15.62
N SER A 372 8.30 12.99 15.34
CA SER A 372 9.32 12.43 16.25
C SER A 372 10.55 13.33 16.35
N GLY A 373 10.98 13.95 15.25
CA GLY A 373 12.07 14.92 15.25
C GLY A 373 11.78 16.15 16.12
N GLY A 374 10.54 16.65 16.09
CA GLY A 374 10.08 17.74 16.97
C GLY A 374 10.08 17.35 18.44
N LEU A 375 9.69 16.11 18.77
CA LEU A 375 9.55 15.63 20.14
C LEU A 375 10.86 15.22 20.81
N CYS A 376 11.78 14.61 20.07
CA CYS A 376 13.06 14.15 20.60
C CYS A 376 14.12 15.26 20.66
N GLY A 377 13.83 16.49 20.22
CA GLY A 377 14.75 17.63 20.27
C GLY A 377 16.03 17.46 19.45
N PHE A 378 16.11 16.44 18.58
CA PHE A 378 17.32 16.02 17.90
C PHE A 378 17.26 16.37 16.41
N ILE A 379 18.09 17.35 15.99
CA ILE A 379 18.70 17.60 14.65
C ILE A 379 17.78 17.67 13.40
N VAL A 380 16.51 17.27 13.46
CA VAL A 380 15.57 17.41 12.34
C VAL A 380 15.20 18.87 12.14
N TRP A 381 15.19 19.70 13.19
CA TRP A 381 15.01 21.14 13.01
C TRP A 381 16.13 21.76 12.17
N ALA A 382 17.36 21.25 12.23
CA ALA A 382 18.44 21.71 11.36
C ALA A 382 18.25 21.23 9.91
N ALA A 383 17.82 19.99 9.69
CA ALA A 383 17.55 19.44 8.35
C ALA A 383 16.28 20.03 7.70
N VAL A 384 15.22 20.23 8.46
CA VAL A 384 13.97 20.89 8.04
C VAL A 384 14.23 22.37 7.80
N LYS A 385 15.02 23.04 8.66
CA LYS A 385 15.45 24.42 8.41
C LYS A 385 16.35 24.50 7.18
N LEU A 386 17.26 23.56 6.95
CA LEU A 386 18.03 23.45 5.69
C LEU A 386 17.15 23.16 4.47
N PHE A 387 16.10 22.36 4.60
CA PHE A 387 15.18 22.05 3.51
C PHE A 387 14.25 23.24 3.19
N VAL A 388 13.76 23.93 4.22
CA VAL A 388 12.93 25.14 4.10
C VAL A 388 13.76 26.32 3.60
N GLU A 389 14.97 26.53 4.12
CA GLU A 389 15.93 27.53 3.63
C GLU A 389 16.46 27.15 2.24
N GLY A 390 16.59 25.87 1.92
CA GLY A 390 16.91 25.37 0.58
C GLY A 390 15.80 25.62 -0.44
N LEU A 391 14.53 25.43 -0.05
CA LEU A 391 13.35 25.78 -0.86
C LEU A 391 13.21 27.29 -1.05
N GLN A 392 13.46 28.08 0.01
CA GLN A 392 13.49 29.55 -0.08
C GLN A 392 14.67 30.03 -0.93
N GLY A 393 15.83 29.38 -0.84
CA GLY A 393 17.01 29.61 -1.67
C GLY A 393 16.78 29.27 -3.15
N LEU A 394 15.99 28.22 -3.45
CA LEU A 394 15.54 27.91 -4.81
C LEU A 394 14.57 28.98 -5.35
N SER A 395 13.68 29.52 -4.51
CA SER A 395 12.80 30.63 -4.89
C SER A 395 13.55 31.96 -5.12
N ALA A 396 14.65 32.18 -4.40
CA ALA A 396 15.52 33.34 -4.54
C ALA A 396 16.51 33.19 -5.72
N GLY A 397 17.03 31.97 -5.96
CA GLY A 397 17.91 31.66 -7.10
C GLY A 397 17.24 31.81 -8.46
N ILE A 398 15.92 31.56 -8.53
CA ILE A 398 15.10 31.84 -9.72
C ILE A 398 14.93 33.37 -9.93
N ARG A 399 15.04 34.19 -8.87
CA ARG A 399 14.95 35.64 -8.96
C ARG A 399 16.30 36.33 -9.24
N VAL A 400 17.43 35.71 -8.88
CA VAL A 400 18.79 36.28 -9.05
C VAL A 400 19.40 35.97 -10.43
N LYS A 401 18.87 35.01 -11.19
CA LYS A 401 19.31 34.78 -12.59
C LYS A 401 18.84 35.86 -13.60
N LEU A 402 18.31 36.99 -13.09
CA LEU A 402 18.02 38.22 -13.84
C LEU A 402 18.98 39.38 -13.53
N SER A 403 19.98 39.21 -12.66
CA SER A 403 20.95 40.26 -12.34
C SER A 403 22.33 39.66 -12.06
N GLY A 404 23.23 39.75 -13.02
CA GLY A 404 24.60 39.23 -12.92
C GLY A 404 25.46 39.92 -11.87
N GLY A 405 26.53 39.23 -11.46
CA GLY A 405 27.63 39.83 -10.69
C GLY A 405 28.27 38.91 -9.65
N SER A 406 29.36 38.25 -10.06
CA SER A 406 30.54 37.80 -9.29
C SER A 406 30.52 37.94 -7.75
N ALA A 407 30.66 36.83 -7.01
CA ALA A 407 31.36 36.82 -5.72
C ALA A 407 31.93 35.44 -5.31
N THR A 408 33.08 35.53 -4.68
CA THR A 408 34.07 34.54 -4.22
C THR A 408 33.64 33.63 -3.06
N CYS A 409 34.15 32.40 -3.07
CA CYS A 409 33.92 31.33 -2.09
C CYS A 409 34.96 31.35 -0.96
N ASN A 410 34.51 31.36 0.30
CA ASN A 410 35.34 31.07 1.48
C ASN A 410 34.59 30.07 2.36
N MET A 411 34.99 28.80 2.26
CA MET A 411 34.44 27.68 3.03
C MET A 411 35.58 27.11 3.88
N CYS A 412 35.60 27.40 5.18
CA CYS A 412 36.53 26.76 6.10
C CYS A 412 36.04 26.87 7.55
N ARG A 413 36.16 25.75 8.28
CA ARG A 413 35.89 25.48 9.71
C ARG A 413 34.47 25.06 10.09
N LEU A 414 34.30 23.77 10.35
CA LEU A 414 34.30 23.22 11.72
C LEU A 414 34.33 21.68 11.67
N VAL A 415 35.39 21.11 12.26
CA VAL A 415 35.47 19.76 12.84
C VAL A 415 35.30 19.92 14.34
#